data_AF-A0A1F5CR60-F1
#
_entry.id   AF-A0A1F5CR60-F1
#
_cell.length_a   1.000
_cell.length_b   1.000
_cell.length_c   1.000
_cell.angle_alpha   90.00
_cell.angle_beta   90.00
_cell.angle_gamma   90.00
#
_symmetry.space_group_name_H-M   'P 1'
#
loop_
_entity.id
_entity.type
_entity.pdbx_description
1 polymer ?
#
loop_
_entity_poly.entity_id
_entity_poly.type
_entity_poly.pdbx_seq_one_letter_code
_entity_poly.pdbx_strand_id
1 'polypeptide(L)'
;MWLKTAMVFVFLLTVNYSFAAVPNDILERVNDLKGQLEQLQKDKNSAEAKAATLAQEEQRLIATDELLSGAIANYKKDLAAHDAEAANQNAQVIAHNAQCTGTFEDENFVNACNTKAGQLNDWGGRINAHADTLDMYAAGLNERINDLSNATLDWAKRTKENNAALNDIYAQQQALTERINRLLSSPSFRDLIKRNGLSQECTAIEIMPGDASSPNLNTGMERAHRCLQRVWDGAQ
;
A
#
# COMPACT_ATOMS: atom_id res chain seq x y z
N MET A 1 12.56 -32.50 8.71
CA MET A 1 13.12 -33.37 9.76
C MET A 1 12.48 -32.93 11.06
N TRP A 2 11.54 -33.73 11.56
CA TRP A 2 10.82 -33.50 12.80
C TRP A 2 11.72 -33.84 13.98
N LEU A 3 11.73 -33.01 15.02
CA LEU A 3 12.03 -33.47 16.37
C LEU A 3 11.25 -32.65 17.40
N LYS A 4 10.24 -33.33 17.94
CA LYS A 4 9.58 -33.06 19.21
C LYS A 4 10.58 -33.33 20.32
N THR A 5 10.73 -32.40 21.25
CA THR A 5 11.10 -32.76 22.63
C THR A 5 10.34 -31.84 23.58
N ALA A 6 9.32 -32.42 24.22
CA ALA A 6 8.66 -31.85 25.37
C ALA A 6 9.64 -31.85 26.55
N MET A 7 9.72 -30.74 27.27
CA MET A 7 10.11 -30.76 28.68
C MET A 7 9.23 -29.78 29.43
N VAL A 8 8.17 -30.36 29.98
CA VAL A 8 7.32 -29.77 31.01
C VAL A 8 8.16 -29.65 32.28
N PHE A 9 8.50 -28.45 32.68
CA PHE A 9 8.93 -28.16 34.06
C PHE A 9 7.79 -27.40 34.74
N VAL A 10 6.89 -28.18 35.35
CA VAL A 10 5.95 -27.73 36.36
C VAL A 10 6.78 -27.49 37.63
N PHE A 11 7.10 -26.23 37.91
CA PHE A 11 7.43 -25.80 39.26
C PHE A 11 6.17 -25.20 39.87
N LEU A 12 5.38 -26.06 40.51
CA LEU A 12 4.32 -25.69 41.44
C LEU A 12 4.96 -25.08 42.70
N LEU A 13 5.28 -23.79 42.62
CA LEU A 13 5.21 -22.93 43.80
C LEU A 13 3.85 -22.27 43.74
N THR A 14 2.84 -22.91 44.34
CA THR A 14 1.58 -22.24 44.67
C THR A 14 1.91 -21.21 45.74
N VAL A 15 2.37 -20.03 45.32
CA VAL A 15 2.18 -18.84 46.11
C VAL A 15 0.68 -18.68 46.15
N ASN A 16 0.08 -19.11 47.26
CA ASN A 16 -1.30 -18.82 47.60
C ASN A 16 -1.38 -17.30 47.78
N TYR A 17 -1.44 -16.56 46.68
CA TYR A 17 -1.94 -15.22 46.68
C TYR A 17 -3.42 -15.35 46.99
N SER A 18 -3.76 -15.22 48.26
CA SER A 18 -5.12 -14.93 48.66
C SER A 18 -5.47 -13.57 48.05
N PHE A 19 -6.02 -13.58 46.84
CA PHE A 19 -6.50 -12.37 46.21
C PHE A 19 -7.61 -11.80 47.09
N ALA A 20 -7.48 -10.54 47.45
CA ALA A 20 -8.57 -9.83 48.11
C ALA A 20 -9.76 -9.79 47.13
N ALA A 21 -10.96 -10.10 47.64
CA ALA A 21 -12.18 -10.07 46.84
C ALA A 21 -12.30 -8.71 46.13
N VAL A 22 -12.38 -8.75 44.79
CA VAL A 22 -12.50 -7.57 43.95
C VAL A 22 -13.96 -7.10 43.96
N PRO A 23 -14.26 -5.84 44.29
CA PRO A 23 -15.61 -5.30 44.22
C PRO A 23 -16.20 -5.41 42.79
N ASN A 24 -17.48 -5.78 42.67
CA ASN A 24 -18.13 -5.99 41.37
C ASN A 24 -18.11 -4.75 40.46
N ASP A 25 -18.26 -3.54 41.03
CA ASP A 25 -18.21 -2.28 40.29
C ASP A 25 -16.82 -1.98 39.70
N ILE A 26 -15.76 -2.39 40.41
CA ILE A 26 -14.39 -2.33 39.92
C ILE A 26 -14.18 -3.38 38.84
N LEU A 27 -14.71 -4.58 39.03
CA LEU A 27 -14.58 -5.70 38.09
C LEU A 27 -15.23 -5.37 36.74
N GLU A 28 -16.44 -4.79 36.75
CA GLU A 28 -17.14 -4.33 35.53
C GLU A 28 -16.32 -3.26 34.79
N ARG A 29 -15.78 -2.26 35.52
CA ARG A 29 -14.94 -1.20 34.93
C ARG A 29 -13.63 -1.74 34.35
N VAL A 30 -13.00 -2.69 35.03
CA VAL A 30 -11.78 -3.37 34.56
C VAL A 30 -12.07 -4.14 33.28
N ASN A 31 -13.19 -4.87 33.23
CA ASN A 31 -13.59 -5.63 32.05
C ASN A 31 -13.93 -4.73 30.86
N ASP A 32 -14.66 -3.64 31.08
CA ASP A 32 -14.96 -2.63 30.06
C ASP A 32 -13.68 -2.02 29.47
N LEU A 33 -12.77 -1.53 30.32
CA LEU A 33 -11.51 -0.94 29.87
C LEU A 33 -10.62 -1.97 29.16
N LYS A 34 -10.57 -3.21 29.64
CA LYS A 34 -9.86 -4.30 28.98
C LYS A 34 -10.43 -4.58 27.58
N GLY A 35 -11.76 -4.66 27.44
CA GLY A 35 -12.40 -4.88 26.15
C GLY A 35 -12.10 -3.74 25.16
N GLN A 36 -12.12 -2.49 25.62
CA GLN A 36 -11.77 -1.33 24.80
C GLN A 36 -10.28 -1.34 24.40
N LEU A 37 -9.38 -1.76 25.29
CA LEU A 37 -7.95 -1.93 24.97
C LEU A 37 -7.71 -2.95 23.87
N GLU A 38 -8.34 -4.12 24.00
CA GLU A 38 -8.21 -5.21 23.03
C GLU A 38 -8.75 -4.79 21.65
N GLN A 39 -9.89 -4.09 21.63
CA GLN A 39 -10.46 -3.59 20.39
C GLN A 39 -9.57 -2.53 19.74
N LEU A 40 -9.11 -1.54 20.53
CA LEU A 40 -8.22 -0.49 20.03
C LEU A 40 -6.91 -1.07 19.48
N GLN A 41 -6.35 -2.10 20.12
CA GLN A 41 -5.15 -2.77 19.63
C GLN A 41 -5.40 -3.52 18.32
N LYS A 42 -6.56 -4.17 18.16
CA LYS A 42 -6.95 -4.82 16.89
C LYS A 42 -7.10 -3.80 15.78
N ASP A 43 -7.80 -2.70 16.04
CA ASP A 43 -8.05 -1.64 15.05
C ASP A 43 -6.73 -0.99 14.63
N LYS A 44 -5.85 -0.71 15.59
CA LYS A 44 -4.50 -0.22 15.33
C LYS A 44 -3.69 -1.17 14.45
N ASN A 45 -3.59 -2.44 14.83
CA ASN A 45 -2.84 -3.43 14.06
C ASN A 45 -3.39 -3.57 12.63
N SER A 46 -4.71 -3.52 12.47
CA SER A 46 -5.36 -3.56 11.16
C SER A 46 -5.02 -2.33 10.32
N ALA A 47 -5.06 -1.13 10.90
CA ALA A 47 -4.74 0.12 10.21
C ALA A 47 -3.24 0.23 9.85
N GLU A 48 -2.35 -0.27 10.72
CA GLU A 48 -0.90 -0.34 10.44
C GLU A 48 -0.58 -1.37 9.35
N ALA A 49 -1.22 -2.55 9.38
CA ALA A 49 -1.09 -3.54 8.32
C ALA A 49 -1.58 -2.97 6.97
N LYS A 50 -2.71 -2.25 6.98
CA LYS A 50 -3.22 -1.55 5.79
C LYS A 50 -2.23 -0.48 5.31
N ALA A 51 -1.62 0.29 6.21
CA ALA A 51 -0.58 1.25 5.84
C ALA A 51 0.61 0.59 5.13
N ALA A 52 1.07 -0.57 5.62
CA ALA A 52 2.15 -1.33 4.98
C ALA A 52 1.75 -1.81 3.58
N THR A 53 0.51 -2.28 3.38
CA THR A 53 0.02 -2.66 2.04
C THR A 53 -0.06 -1.47 1.09
N LEU A 54 -0.49 -0.30 1.58
CA LEU A 54 -0.57 0.93 0.79
C LEU A 54 0.83 1.44 0.39
N ALA A 55 1.83 1.29 1.25
CA ALA A 55 3.21 1.63 0.92
C ALA A 55 3.79 0.71 -0.17
N GLN A 56 3.47 -0.60 -0.14
CA GLN A 56 3.86 -1.52 -1.22
C GLN A 56 3.15 -1.18 -2.53
N GLU A 57 1.86 -0.83 -2.46
CA GLU A 57 1.07 -0.41 -3.61
C GLU A 57 1.62 0.87 -4.24
N GLU A 58 2.05 1.85 -3.44
CA GLU A 58 2.73 3.06 -3.89
C GLU A 58 3.98 2.74 -4.71
N GLN A 59 4.87 1.88 -4.19
CA GLN A 59 6.07 1.46 -4.91
C GLN A 59 5.73 0.78 -6.24
N ARG A 60 4.65 -0.01 -6.28
CA ARG A 60 4.18 -0.64 -7.52
C ARG A 60 3.68 0.40 -8.53
N LEU A 61 2.95 1.41 -8.08
CA LEU A 61 2.44 2.49 -8.94
C LEU A 61 3.61 3.30 -9.52
N ILE A 62 4.60 3.66 -8.71
CA ILE A 62 5.82 4.36 -9.16
C ILE A 62 6.56 3.53 -10.21
N ALA A 63 6.81 2.25 -9.93
CA ALA A 63 7.48 1.38 -10.91
C ALA A 63 6.69 1.24 -12.22
N THR A 64 5.36 1.24 -12.15
CA THR A 64 4.50 1.19 -13.34
C THR A 64 4.58 2.49 -14.14
N ASP A 65 4.62 3.65 -13.46
CA ASP A 65 4.80 4.96 -14.09
C ASP A 65 6.14 5.06 -14.83
N GLU A 66 7.23 4.59 -14.22
CA GLU A 66 8.55 4.55 -14.85
C GLU A 66 8.57 3.66 -16.10
N LEU A 67 7.95 2.49 -16.03
CA LEU A 67 7.83 1.58 -17.18
C LEU A 67 7.01 2.20 -18.32
N LEU A 68 5.88 2.84 -18.00
CA LEU A 68 5.05 3.52 -19.00
C LEU A 68 5.77 4.71 -19.61
N SER A 69 6.49 5.50 -18.81
CA SER A 69 7.32 6.60 -19.30
C SER A 69 8.37 6.14 -20.31
N GLY A 70 9.05 5.02 -20.03
CA GLY A 70 9.98 4.39 -20.96
C GLY A 70 9.30 3.90 -22.25
N ALA A 71 8.12 3.28 -22.12
CA ALA A 71 7.34 2.81 -23.27
C ALA A 71 6.87 3.97 -24.17
N ILE A 72 6.44 5.09 -23.58
CA ILE A 72 6.06 6.31 -24.30
C ILE A 72 7.27 6.91 -25.03
N ALA A 73 8.44 6.93 -24.39
CA ALA A 73 9.66 7.42 -25.05
C ALA A 73 10.03 6.56 -26.26
N ASN A 74 9.92 5.24 -26.14
CA ASN A 74 10.15 4.31 -27.26
C ASN A 74 9.11 4.50 -28.37
N TYR A 75 7.83 4.64 -28.04
CA TYR A 75 6.77 4.95 -29.01
C TYR A 75 7.09 6.21 -29.81
N LYS A 76 7.45 7.32 -29.13
CA LYS A 76 7.78 8.59 -29.79
C LYS A 76 8.97 8.45 -30.72
N LYS A 77 9.97 7.64 -30.35
CA LYS A 77 11.13 7.36 -31.19
C LYS A 77 10.73 6.55 -32.43
N ASP A 78 9.89 5.52 -32.26
CA ASP A 78 9.43 4.69 -33.38
C ASP A 78 8.54 5.48 -34.34
N LEU A 79 7.64 6.32 -33.82
CA LEU A 79 6.82 7.23 -34.61
C LEU A 79 7.68 8.20 -35.42
N ALA A 80 8.70 8.81 -34.82
CA ALA A 80 9.59 9.71 -35.56
C ALA A 80 10.41 8.98 -36.66
N ALA A 81 10.77 7.72 -36.43
CA ALA A 81 11.45 6.90 -37.43
C ALA A 81 10.51 6.54 -38.59
N HIS A 82 9.26 6.17 -38.28
CA HIS A 82 8.20 5.94 -39.25
C HIS A 82 7.92 7.17 -40.11
N ASP A 83 7.75 8.35 -39.50
CA ASP A 83 7.53 9.61 -40.22
C ASP A 83 8.68 9.93 -41.18
N ALA A 84 9.92 9.71 -40.75
CA ALA A 84 11.11 9.90 -41.58
C ALA A 84 11.16 8.89 -42.75
N GLU A 85 10.78 7.63 -42.51
CA GLU A 85 10.71 6.60 -43.55
C GLU A 85 9.60 6.92 -44.57
N ALA A 86 8.42 7.33 -44.11
CA ALA A 86 7.31 7.78 -44.95
C ALA A 86 7.69 8.97 -45.83
N ALA A 87 8.37 9.97 -45.25
CA ALA A 87 8.87 11.13 -46.00
C ALA A 87 9.89 10.72 -47.07
N ASN A 88 10.80 9.79 -46.76
CA ASN A 88 11.77 9.28 -47.71
C ASN A 88 11.10 8.49 -48.84
N GLN A 89 10.14 7.62 -48.52
CA GLN A 89 9.38 6.87 -49.53
C GLN A 89 8.64 7.81 -50.47
N ASN A 90 7.99 8.84 -49.93
CA ASN A 90 7.27 9.82 -50.72
C ASN A 90 8.22 10.58 -51.68
N ALA A 91 9.41 10.97 -51.21
CA ALA A 91 10.42 11.60 -52.06
C ALA A 91 10.89 10.68 -53.19
N GLN A 92 11.07 9.37 -52.91
CA GLN A 92 11.43 8.37 -53.92
C GLN A 92 10.32 8.15 -54.95
N VAL A 93 9.05 8.16 -54.53
CA VAL A 93 7.88 8.10 -55.42
C VAL A 93 7.82 9.32 -56.34
N ILE A 94 8.02 10.53 -55.81
CA ILE A 94 8.05 11.76 -56.61
C ILE A 94 9.18 11.71 -57.65
N ALA A 95 10.39 11.32 -57.24
CA ALA A 95 11.54 11.20 -58.13
C ALA A 95 11.32 10.13 -59.22
N HIS A 96 10.76 8.98 -58.85
CA HIS A 96 10.41 7.91 -59.79
C HIS A 96 9.36 8.37 -60.80
N ASN A 97 8.28 9.00 -60.34
CA ASN A 97 7.22 9.51 -61.21
C ASN A 97 7.78 10.54 -62.19
N ALA A 98 8.67 11.44 -61.77
CA ALA A 98 9.30 12.41 -62.65
C ALA A 98 10.15 11.75 -63.77
N GLN A 99 10.79 10.62 -63.50
CA GLN A 99 11.61 9.88 -64.47
C GLN A 99 10.77 9.01 -65.43
N CYS A 100 9.69 8.43 -64.93
CA CYS A 100 8.86 7.46 -65.65
C CYS A 100 7.57 8.07 -66.24
N THR A 101 7.42 9.40 -66.21
CA THR A 101 6.28 10.09 -66.82
C THR A 101 6.47 10.25 -68.33
N GLY A 102 5.50 9.77 -69.12
CA GLY A 102 5.47 9.94 -70.58
C GLY A 102 5.19 8.64 -71.33
N THR A 103 5.24 8.70 -72.65
CA THR A 103 5.12 7.52 -73.52
C THR A 103 6.52 7.14 -74.01
N PHE A 104 6.94 5.91 -73.73
CA PHE A 104 8.25 5.40 -74.10
C PHE A 104 8.10 4.15 -74.98
N GLU A 105 8.87 4.07 -76.06
CA GLU A 105 8.89 2.92 -76.98
C GLU A 105 9.91 1.84 -76.56
N ASP A 106 10.87 2.20 -75.70
CA ASP A 106 11.86 1.24 -75.17
C ASP A 106 11.21 0.34 -74.10
N GLU A 107 10.95 -0.90 -74.49
CA GLU A 107 10.33 -1.92 -73.64
C GLU A 107 11.17 -2.22 -72.37
N ASN A 108 12.51 -2.16 -72.46
CA ASN A 108 13.37 -2.38 -71.29
C ASN A 108 13.22 -1.24 -70.28
N PHE A 109 13.13 0.00 -70.75
CA PHE A 109 12.90 1.17 -69.90
C PHE A 109 11.52 1.09 -69.22
N VAL A 110 10.46 0.79 -69.98
CA VAL A 110 9.10 0.63 -69.45
C VAL A 110 9.05 -0.47 -68.38
N ASN A 111 9.67 -1.62 -68.63
CA ASN A 111 9.73 -2.72 -67.67
C ASN A 111 10.49 -2.36 -66.39
N ALA A 112 11.59 -1.62 -66.51
CA ALA A 112 12.35 -1.14 -65.35
C ALA A 112 11.53 -0.15 -64.51
N CYS A 113 10.81 0.78 -65.15
CA CYS A 113 9.89 1.70 -64.49
C CYS A 113 8.78 0.94 -63.73
N ASN A 114 8.09 0.02 -64.41
CA ASN A 114 7.02 -0.78 -63.79
C ASN A 114 7.52 -1.62 -62.60
N THR A 115 8.72 -2.21 -62.72
CA THR A 115 9.33 -2.98 -61.63
C THR A 115 9.61 -2.09 -60.42
N LYS A 116 10.18 -0.91 -60.63
CA LYS A 116 10.47 0.03 -59.54
C LYS A 116 9.19 0.57 -58.91
N ALA A 117 8.16 0.84 -59.69
CA ALA A 117 6.83 1.23 -59.18
C ALA A 117 6.26 0.16 -58.24
N GLY A 118 6.34 -1.13 -58.62
CA GLY A 118 5.95 -2.25 -57.77
C GLY A 118 6.68 -2.25 -56.43
N GLN A 119 8.02 -2.09 -56.45
CA GLN A 119 8.83 -2.02 -55.22
C GLN A 119 8.46 -0.84 -54.30
N LEU A 120 8.16 0.33 -54.88
CA LEU A 120 7.75 1.52 -54.13
C LEU A 120 6.35 1.38 -53.53
N ASN A 121 5.44 0.73 -54.25
CA ASN A 121 4.10 0.39 -53.75
C ASN A 121 4.17 -0.62 -52.61
N ASP A 122 4.98 -1.68 -52.75
CA ASP A 122 5.20 -2.66 -51.68
C ASP A 122 5.82 -2.02 -50.44
N TRP A 123 6.74 -1.06 -50.63
CA TRP A 123 7.30 -0.28 -49.53
C TRP A 123 6.25 0.59 -48.86
N GLY A 124 5.45 1.32 -49.61
CA GLY A 124 4.32 2.10 -49.08
C GLY A 124 3.32 1.23 -48.30
N GLY A 125 3.05 0.01 -48.79
CA GLY A 125 2.21 -0.96 -48.08
C GLY A 125 2.77 -1.35 -46.71
N ARG A 126 4.09 -1.55 -46.60
CA ARG A 126 4.75 -1.84 -45.30
C ARG A 126 4.70 -0.65 -44.33
N ILE A 127 4.88 0.56 -44.84
CA ILE A 127 4.80 1.79 -44.03
C ILE A 127 3.38 1.98 -43.46
N ASN A 128 2.34 1.73 -44.29
CA ASN A 128 0.96 1.80 -43.83
C ASN A 128 0.65 0.74 -42.76
N ALA A 129 1.12 -0.50 -42.94
CA ALA A 129 0.95 -1.55 -41.92
C ALA A 129 1.68 -1.23 -40.60
N HIS A 130 2.83 -0.56 -40.66
CA HIS A 130 3.52 -0.08 -39.46
C HIS A 130 2.74 1.07 -38.79
N ALA A 131 2.12 1.95 -39.57
CA ALA A 131 1.23 3.00 -39.03
C ALA A 131 0.06 2.39 -38.23
N ASP A 132 -0.61 1.36 -38.77
CA ASP A 132 -1.68 0.66 -38.05
C ASP A 132 -1.20 0.06 -36.72
N THR A 133 0.03 -0.46 -36.71
CA THR A 133 0.66 -1.01 -35.49
C THR A 133 0.96 0.08 -34.47
N LEU A 134 1.43 1.25 -34.91
CA LEU A 134 1.69 2.41 -34.07
C LEU A 134 0.40 2.96 -33.44
N ASP A 135 -0.70 3.00 -34.21
CA ASP A 135 -2.01 3.43 -33.71
C ASP A 135 -2.56 2.48 -32.65
N MET A 136 -2.46 1.17 -32.87
CA MET A 136 -2.82 0.17 -31.86
C MET A 136 -1.98 0.30 -30.59
N TYR A 137 -0.67 0.54 -30.74
CA TYR A 137 0.22 0.71 -29.61
C TYR A 137 -0.11 1.99 -28.82
N ALA A 138 -0.41 3.09 -29.51
CA ALA A 138 -0.83 4.35 -28.89
C ALA A 138 -2.13 4.18 -28.09
N ALA A 139 -3.12 3.48 -28.65
CA ALA A 139 -4.37 3.18 -27.94
C ALA A 139 -4.11 2.36 -26.66
N GLY A 140 -3.27 1.32 -26.75
CA GLY A 140 -2.89 0.50 -25.59
C GLY A 140 -2.10 1.25 -24.52
N LEU A 141 -1.22 2.19 -24.92
CA LEU A 141 -0.53 3.07 -23.97
C LEU A 141 -1.52 4.01 -23.26
N ASN A 142 -2.45 4.61 -23.99
CA ASN A 142 -3.46 5.50 -23.41
C ASN A 142 -4.36 4.78 -22.39
N GLU A 143 -4.79 3.55 -22.69
CA GLU A 143 -5.55 2.73 -21.74
C GLU A 143 -4.77 2.51 -20.44
N ARG A 144 -3.50 2.09 -20.54
CA ARG A 144 -2.65 1.85 -19.36
C ARG A 144 -2.36 3.11 -18.55
N ILE A 145 -2.22 4.26 -19.20
CA ILE A 145 -2.07 5.56 -18.53
C ILE A 145 -3.34 5.90 -17.74
N ASN A 146 -4.52 5.68 -18.33
CA ASN A 146 -5.78 5.90 -17.65
C ASN A 146 -5.96 4.96 -16.45
N ASP A 147 -5.59 3.68 -16.60
CA ASP A 147 -5.61 2.71 -15.52
C ASP A 147 -4.67 3.10 -14.37
N LEU A 148 -3.45 3.52 -14.69
CA LEU A 148 -2.49 4.03 -13.70
C LEU A 148 -3.04 5.26 -12.97
N SER A 149 -3.66 6.18 -13.69
CA SER A 149 -4.27 7.38 -13.12
C SER A 149 -5.39 7.03 -12.13
N ASN A 150 -6.31 6.14 -12.54
CA ASN A 150 -7.41 5.67 -11.69
C ASN A 150 -6.89 4.93 -10.45
N ALA A 151 -5.91 4.05 -10.62
CA ALA A 151 -5.30 3.31 -9.51
C ALA A 151 -4.59 4.25 -8.53
N THR A 152 -3.91 5.28 -9.03
CA THR A 152 -3.25 6.30 -8.20
C THR A 152 -4.26 7.12 -7.40
N LEU A 153 -5.39 7.48 -8.00
CA LEU A 153 -6.47 8.20 -7.30
C LEU A 153 -7.12 7.34 -6.21
N ASP A 154 -7.40 6.06 -6.49
CA ASP A 154 -7.93 5.12 -5.49
C ASP A 154 -6.96 4.91 -4.33
N TRP A 155 -5.67 4.69 -4.64
CA TRP A 155 -4.61 4.58 -3.64
C TRP A 155 -4.55 5.83 -2.75
N ALA A 156 -4.53 7.03 -3.35
CA ALA A 156 -4.47 8.28 -2.60
C ALA A 156 -5.67 8.46 -1.67
N LYS A 157 -6.87 8.08 -2.13
CA LYS A 157 -8.10 8.09 -1.30
C LYS A 157 -7.97 7.11 -0.14
N ARG A 158 -7.60 5.86 -0.39
CA ARG A 158 -7.45 4.82 0.66
C ARG A 158 -6.37 5.16 1.67
N THR A 159 -5.28 5.79 1.24
CA THR A 159 -4.22 6.31 2.11
C THR A 159 -4.73 7.42 3.01
N LYS A 160 -5.48 8.38 2.46
CA LYS A 160 -6.11 9.45 3.24
C LYS A 160 -7.09 8.89 4.29
N GLU A 161 -7.94 7.95 3.90
CA GLU A 161 -8.88 7.28 4.80
C GLU A 161 -8.15 6.50 5.91
N ASN A 162 -7.09 5.76 5.58
CA ASN A 162 -6.31 5.03 6.57
C ASN A 162 -5.60 5.97 7.56
N ASN A 163 -5.05 7.08 7.07
CA ASN A 163 -4.42 8.09 7.93
C ASN A 163 -5.43 8.76 8.86
N ALA A 164 -6.66 9.01 8.40
CA ALA A 164 -7.73 9.50 9.25
C ALA A 164 -8.10 8.49 10.34
N ALA A 165 -8.20 7.20 9.98
CA ALA A 165 -8.45 6.12 10.94
C ALA A 165 -7.33 6.01 11.99
N LEU A 166 -6.07 6.08 11.58
CA LEU A 166 -4.93 6.09 12.51
C LEU A 166 -5.00 7.29 13.47
N ASN A 167 -5.31 8.48 12.98
CA ASN A 167 -5.46 9.66 13.83
C ASN A 167 -6.60 9.51 14.85
N ASP A 168 -7.72 8.93 14.44
CA ASP A 168 -8.84 8.65 15.35
C ASP A 168 -8.46 7.62 16.41
N ILE A 169 -7.79 6.52 16.00
CA ILE A 169 -7.24 5.51 16.92
C ILE A 169 -6.29 6.15 17.94
N TYR A 170 -5.41 7.05 17.51
CA TYR A 170 -4.50 7.74 18.42
C TYR A 170 -5.23 8.69 19.40
N ALA A 171 -6.28 9.37 18.96
CA ALA A 171 -7.13 10.17 19.84
C ALA A 171 -7.88 9.29 20.86
N GLN A 172 -8.43 8.15 20.42
CA GLN A 172 -9.06 7.16 21.29
C GLN A 172 -8.06 6.59 22.31
N GLN A 173 -6.81 6.36 21.90
CA GLN A 173 -5.74 5.89 22.79
C GLN A 173 -5.46 6.86 23.94
N GLN A 174 -5.41 8.16 23.66
CA GLN A 174 -5.24 9.18 24.69
C GLN A 174 -6.45 9.22 25.65
N ALA A 175 -7.67 9.24 25.12
CA ALA A 175 -8.88 9.24 25.93
C ALA A 175 -8.99 8.00 26.83
N LEU A 176 -8.63 6.84 26.30
CA LEU A 176 -8.62 5.58 27.05
C LEU A 176 -7.53 5.59 28.13
N THR A 177 -6.36 6.14 27.82
CA THR A 177 -5.27 6.32 28.80
C THR A 177 -5.72 7.16 29.98
N GLU A 178 -6.40 8.28 29.75
CA GLU A 178 -6.94 9.11 30.83
C GLU A 178 -7.95 8.35 31.70
N ARG A 179 -8.81 7.53 31.10
CA ARG A 179 -9.78 6.71 31.84
C ARG A 179 -9.09 5.65 32.69
N ILE A 180 -8.06 5.00 32.14
CA ILE A 180 -7.23 4.04 32.87
C ILE A 180 -6.51 4.74 34.02
N ASN A 181 -5.86 5.88 33.79
CA ASN A 181 -5.17 6.63 34.84
C ASN A 181 -6.13 7.09 35.95
N ARG A 182 -7.38 7.45 35.62
CA ARG A 182 -8.42 7.74 36.62
C ARG A 182 -8.77 6.52 37.47
N LEU A 183 -8.84 5.32 36.87
CA LEU A 183 -9.01 4.08 37.63
C LEU A 183 -7.79 3.79 38.52
N LEU A 184 -6.58 3.83 37.95
CA LEU A 184 -5.33 3.54 38.65
C LEU A 184 -5.05 4.50 39.81
N SER A 185 -5.49 5.76 39.71
CA SER A 185 -5.35 6.76 40.77
C SER A 185 -6.46 6.72 41.81
N SER A 186 -7.55 5.99 41.56
CA SER A 186 -8.67 5.92 42.51
C SER A 186 -8.24 5.23 43.82
N PRO A 187 -8.66 5.75 45.00
CA PRO A 187 -8.22 5.20 46.29
C PRO A 187 -8.53 3.71 46.46
N SER A 188 -9.76 3.29 46.11
CA SER A 188 -10.21 1.91 46.22
C SER A 188 -9.40 0.96 45.34
N PHE A 189 -9.09 1.38 44.10
CA PHE A 189 -8.27 0.57 43.20
C PHE A 189 -6.81 0.51 43.65
N ARG A 190 -6.23 1.62 44.12
CA ARG A 190 -4.86 1.63 44.67
C ARG A 190 -4.68 0.71 45.87
N ASP A 191 -5.66 0.71 46.76
CA ASP A 191 -5.64 -0.19 47.92
C ASP A 191 -5.77 -1.66 47.47
N LEU A 192 -6.61 -1.93 46.47
CA LEU A 192 -6.77 -3.26 45.88
C LEU A 192 -5.46 -3.76 45.25
N ILE A 193 -4.83 -2.98 44.35
CA ILE A 193 -3.58 -3.38 43.70
C ILE A 193 -2.45 -3.56 44.73
N LYS A 194 -2.41 -2.74 45.78
CA LYS A 194 -1.41 -2.85 46.85
C LYS A 194 -1.58 -4.13 47.67
N ARG A 195 -2.82 -4.48 48.04
CA ARG A 195 -3.13 -5.73 48.77
C ARG A 195 -2.82 -6.97 47.94
N ASN A 196 -3.02 -6.90 46.63
CA ASN A 196 -2.77 -8.01 45.71
C ASN A 196 -1.33 -8.02 45.14
N GLY A 197 -0.45 -7.14 45.59
CA GLY A 197 0.96 -7.12 45.14
C GLY A 197 1.16 -6.70 43.68
N LEU A 198 0.18 -6.02 43.06
CA LEU A 198 0.18 -5.64 41.64
C LEU A 198 0.78 -4.23 41.38
N SER A 199 1.30 -3.56 42.40
CA SER A 199 1.75 -2.16 42.32
C SER A 199 2.85 -1.89 41.27
N GLN A 200 3.68 -2.88 40.94
CA GLN A 200 4.72 -2.72 39.91
C GLN A 200 4.17 -2.77 38.49
N GLU A 201 3.02 -3.41 38.29
CA GLU A 201 2.42 -3.60 36.97
C GLU A 201 1.31 -2.59 36.69
N CYS A 202 0.63 -2.15 37.76
CA CYS A 202 -0.43 -1.15 37.74
C CYS A 202 0.09 0.26 38.03
N THR A 203 1.00 0.76 37.19
CA THR A 203 1.54 2.12 37.29
C THR A 203 0.81 3.09 36.37
N ALA A 204 0.74 4.36 36.75
CA ALA A 204 0.19 5.40 35.89
C ALA A 204 0.94 5.45 34.54
N ILE A 205 0.18 5.70 33.47
CA ILE A 205 0.70 5.89 32.13
C ILE A 205 1.04 7.37 31.96
N GLU A 206 2.31 7.68 31.72
CA GLU A 206 2.74 9.05 31.45
C GLU A 206 2.39 9.45 30.02
N ILE A 207 1.59 10.52 29.87
CA ILE A 207 1.23 11.10 28.57
C ILE A 207 2.12 12.32 28.36
N MET A 208 2.97 12.30 27.32
CA MET A 208 3.65 13.52 26.87
C MET A 208 2.72 14.34 25.95
N PRO A 209 2.69 15.67 26.07
CA PRO A 209 1.84 16.51 25.23
C PRO A 209 2.18 16.33 23.75
N GLY A 210 1.17 16.08 22.92
CA GLY A 210 1.30 16.00 21.45
C GLY A 210 1.72 14.63 20.90
N ASP A 211 1.82 13.59 21.74
CA ASP A 211 2.50 12.35 21.37
C ASP A 211 1.55 11.13 21.27
N ALA A 212 0.44 11.30 20.55
CA ALA A 212 -0.62 10.30 20.43
C ALA A 212 -0.18 9.00 19.75
N SER A 213 0.90 9.03 18.97
CA SER A 213 1.48 7.88 18.27
C SER A 213 2.73 7.31 18.96
N SER A 214 3.08 7.75 20.17
CA SER A 214 4.40 7.45 20.70
C SER A 214 4.63 6.01 21.15
N PRO A 215 5.87 5.52 20.96
CA PRO A 215 6.31 4.24 21.52
C PRO A 215 6.08 4.13 23.03
N ASN A 216 6.22 5.24 23.77
CA ASN A 216 6.02 5.26 25.22
C ASN A 216 4.54 5.10 25.58
N LEU A 217 3.63 5.76 24.84
CA LEU A 217 2.20 5.61 25.04
C LEU A 217 1.78 4.16 24.76
N ASN A 218 2.25 3.57 23.67
CA ASN A 218 2.01 2.16 23.32
C ASN A 218 2.50 1.20 24.41
N THR A 219 3.74 1.38 24.87
CA THR A 219 4.32 0.58 25.96
C THR A 219 3.52 0.73 27.27
N GLY A 220 3.03 1.94 27.55
CA GLY A 220 2.15 2.22 28.69
C GLY A 220 0.81 1.48 28.59
N MET A 221 0.17 1.50 27.42
CA MET A 221 -1.08 0.79 27.15
C MET A 221 -0.94 -0.72 27.34
N GLU A 222 0.17 -1.32 26.88
CA GLU A 222 0.45 -2.74 27.10
C GLU A 222 0.62 -3.08 28.58
N ARG A 223 1.29 -2.21 29.35
CA ARG A 223 1.41 -2.38 30.81
C ARG A 223 0.03 -2.29 31.47
N ALA A 224 -0.80 -1.34 31.08
CA ALA A 224 -2.14 -1.20 31.58
C ALA A 224 -3.01 -2.42 31.25
N HIS A 225 -2.90 -2.98 30.03
CA HIS A 225 -3.57 -4.22 29.67
C HIS A 225 -3.17 -5.37 30.60
N ARG A 226 -1.86 -5.56 30.86
CA ARG A 226 -1.38 -6.58 31.81
C ARG A 226 -1.89 -6.37 33.23
N CYS A 227 -1.90 -5.13 33.72
CA CYS A 227 -2.46 -4.78 35.02
C CYS A 227 -3.94 -5.17 35.12
N LEU A 228 -4.76 -4.70 34.18
CA LEU A 228 -6.20 -4.95 34.17
C LEU A 228 -6.51 -6.44 34.04
N GLN A 229 -5.75 -7.15 33.20
CA GLN A 229 -5.84 -8.60 33.06
C GLN A 229 -5.59 -9.32 34.39
N ARG A 230 -4.53 -8.97 35.13
CA ARG A 230 -4.25 -9.60 36.42
C ARG A 230 -5.28 -9.31 37.50
N VAL A 231 -5.85 -8.11 37.51
CA VAL A 231 -6.95 -7.77 38.42
C VAL A 231 -8.19 -8.60 38.11
N TRP A 232 -8.48 -8.81 36.81
CA TRP A 232 -9.58 -9.67 36.37
C TRP A 232 -9.35 -11.15 36.73
N ASP A 233 -8.17 -11.68 36.44
CA ASP A 233 -7.83 -13.09 36.69
C ASP A 233 -7.84 -13.44 38.18
N GLY A 234 -7.41 -12.51 39.04
CA GLY A 234 -7.46 -12.71 40.49
C GLY A 234 -8.85 -12.52 41.11
N ALA A 235 -9.86 -12.15 40.32
CA ALA A 235 -11.26 -12.12 40.76
C ALA A 235 -12.01 -13.43 40.47
N GLN A 236 -11.41 -14.35 39.70
CA GLN A 236 -11.95 -15.68 39.37
C GLN A 236 -11.52 -16.72 40.40
#